data_AF-A0A7C2DGD2-F1
#
_entry.id   AF-A0A7C2DGD2-F1
#
_cell.length_a   1.000
_cell.length_b   1.000
_cell.length_c   1.000
_cell.angle_alpha   90.00
_cell.angle_beta   90.00
_cell.angle_gamma   90.00
#
_symmetry.space_group_name_H-M   'P 1'
#
loop_
_entity.id
_entity.type
_entity.pdbx_description
1 polymer ?
#
loop_
_entity_poly.entity_id
_entity_poly.type
_entity_poly.pdbx_seq_one_letter_code
_entity_poly.pdbx_strand_id
1 'polypeptide(L)'
;MKVVFSPLCLRYDHGPYHPESPRRVKLILDTLVKSGFQIVPGRQAEIREILEVHEREHLDRIVNRNYFDPDTPVIDPTFPLLAAGCSIKAARMKEAFALVRPPGHHAGRNFLGGFCYFNNLAIGVKCVYEKKRVAILDLDAHHGNGTQDVFLGRSNVLYVSLHQYPLFPMTGKESIDNCLNYPLPPGTNGKTYLKTLRKAVNEIERFHPHALAISLGFDAYAGDSLSDLRLQIRDFYRLGEVVGGLVKEIDCRYFFVLEGGYSERIGELALEFFRGFQMKV
;
A
#
# COMPACT_ATOMS: atom_id res chain seq x y z
N MET A 1 0.53 16.99 5.40
CA MET A 1 0.70 15.91 4.41
C MET A 1 0.27 16.32 3.00
N LYS A 2 1.08 15.99 1.98
CA LYS A 2 0.79 16.25 0.56
C LYS A 2 0.34 14.97 -0.15
N VAL A 3 -0.51 15.07 -1.17
CA VAL A 3 -0.97 13.93 -1.98
C VAL A 3 -0.28 13.96 -3.33
N VAL A 4 0.56 12.97 -3.62
CA VAL A 4 1.20 12.80 -4.93
C VAL A 4 0.23 12.05 -5.84
N PHE A 5 -0.16 12.67 -6.95
CA PHE A 5 -1.16 12.12 -7.84
C PHE A 5 -0.90 12.52 -9.30
N SER A 6 -1.24 11.62 -10.23
CA SER A 6 -1.30 11.93 -11.66
C SER A 6 -2.71 11.69 -12.19
N PRO A 7 -3.35 12.65 -12.89
CA PRO A 7 -4.66 12.45 -13.51
C PRO A 7 -4.71 11.27 -14.48
N LEU A 8 -3.56 10.90 -15.06
CA LEU A 8 -3.44 9.72 -15.92
C LEU A 8 -3.74 8.42 -15.18
N CYS A 9 -3.59 8.39 -13.85
CA CYS A 9 -4.01 7.25 -13.06
C CYS A 9 -5.48 6.94 -13.31
N LEU A 10 -6.36 7.93 -13.57
CA LEU A 10 -7.81 7.75 -13.82
C LEU A 10 -8.18 7.20 -15.20
N ARG A 11 -7.22 6.97 -16.12
CA ARG A 11 -7.54 6.73 -17.54
C ARG A 11 -7.74 5.28 -17.96
N TYR A 12 -7.11 4.31 -17.31
CA TYR A 12 -7.37 2.91 -17.65
C TYR A 12 -8.59 2.40 -16.88
N ASP A 13 -9.44 1.70 -17.60
CA ASP A 13 -10.71 1.17 -17.11
C ASP A 13 -10.95 -0.18 -17.77
N HIS A 14 -11.29 -1.18 -16.94
CA HIS A 14 -11.59 -2.55 -17.36
C HIS A 14 -13.09 -2.81 -17.43
N GLY A 15 -13.89 -1.75 -17.40
CA GLY A 15 -15.33 -1.79 -17.46
C GLY A 15 -15.97 -1.71 -16.08
N PRO A 16 -17.31 -1.55 -16.05
CA PRO A 16 -18.05 -1.16 -14.85
C PRO A 16 -18.06 -2.20 -13.73
N TYR A 17 -17.65 -3.45 -14.02
CA TYR A 17 -17.68 -4.56 -13.08
C TYR A 17 -16.31 -4.89 -12.48
N HIS A 18 -15.22 -4.29 -13.00
CA HIS A 18 -13.90 -4.53 -12.44
C HIS A 18 -13.78 -3.77 -11.12
N PRO A 19 -13.50 -4.44 -9.98
CA PRO A 19 -13.47 -3.78 -8.68
C PRO A 19 -12.35 -2.74 -8.63
N GLU A 20 -11.18 -3.07 -9.19
CA GLU A 20 -10.05 -2.16 -9.36
C GLU A 20 -10.36 -1.13 -10.47
N SER A 21 -11.02 -0.01 -10.10
CA SER A 21 -11.58 0.95 -11.05
C SER A 21 -11.08 2.40 -10.82
N PRO A 22 -11.13 3.27 -11.86
CA PRO A 22 -10.92 4.72 -11.72
C PRO A 22 -11.71 5.40 -10.62
N ARG A 23 -12.91 4.91 -10.39
CA ARG A 23 -13.84 5.46 -9.41
C ARG A 23 -13.25 5.46 -8.01
N ARG A 24 -12.55 4.39 -7.60
CA ARG A 24 -11.91 4.28 -6.28
C ARG A 24 -11.00 5.47 -5.98
N VAL A 25 -10.06 5.74 -6.89
CA VAL A 25 -9.07 6.81 -6.75
C VAL A 25 -9.72 8.18 -6.87
N LYS A 26 -10.73 8.33 -7.74
CA LYS A 26 -11.47 9.58 -7.89
C LYS A 26 -12.22 9.95 -6.60
N LEU A 27 -12.85 8.98 -5.93
CA LEU A 27 -13.54 9.17 -4.65
C LEU A 27 -12.59 9.64 -3.54
N ILE A 28 -11.39 9.03 -3.45
CA ILE A 28 -10.36 9.49 -2.51
C ILE A 28 -9.91 10.91 -2.86
N LEU A 29 -9.54 11.14 -4.13
CA LEU A 29 -9.03 12.43 -4.60
C LEU A 29 -10.02 13.56 -4.27
N ASP A 30 -11.29 13.40 -4.65
CA ASP A 30 -12.30 14.43 -4.44
C ASP A 30 -12.54 14.70 -2.95
N THR A 31 -12.55 13.64 -2.13
CA THR A 31 -12.75 13.78 -0.69
C THR A 31 -11.58 14.49 -0.02
N LEU A 32 -10.35 14.12 -0.35
CA LEU A 32 -9.15 14.73 0.22
C LEU A 32 -8.99 16.18 -0.25
N VAL A 33 -9.21 16.49 -1.53
CA VAL A 33 -9.16 17.87 -2.04
C VAL A 33 -10.19 18.76 -1.35
N LYS A 34 -11.45 18.30 -1.23
CA LYS A 34 -12.49 19.03 -0.49
C LYS A 34 -12.15 19.25 0.99
N SER A 35 -11.31 18.38 1.55
CA SER A 35 -10.84 18.47 2.95
C SER A 35 -9.52 19.25 3.09
N GLY A 36 -9.06 19.93 2.03
CA GLY A 36 -7.90 20.82 2.08
C GLY A 36 -6.54 20.18 1.83
N PHE A 37 -6.48 18.91 1.42
CA PHE A 37 -5.22 18.27 1.05
C PHE A 37 -4.65 18.85 -0.25
N GLN A 38 -3.36 19.17 -0.24
CA GLN A 38 -2.67 19.71 -1.41
C GLN A 38 -2.21 18.59 -2.35
N ILE A 39 -2.54 18.74 -3.64
CA ILE A 39 -2.09 17.84 -4.69
C ILE A 39 -0.72 18.26 -5.20
N VAL A 40 0.18 17.29 -5.33
CA VAL A 40 1.48 17.42 -5.96
C VAL A 40 1.49 16.54 -7.21
N PRO A 41 1.94 17.05 -8.37
CA PRO A 41 1.95 16.27 -9.59
C PRO A 41 2.88 15.06 -9.46
N GLY A 42 2.40 13.91 -9.90
CA GLY A 42 3.18 12.68 -10.05
C GLY A 42 4.23 12.75 -11.16
N ARG A 43 4.99 11.66 -11.33
CA ARG A 43 5.89 11.45 -12.47
C ARG A 43 5.91 9.98 -12.84
N GLN A 44 6.42 9.66 -14.03
CA GLN A 44 6.80 8.29 -14.37
C GLN A 44 8.11 7.90 -13.69
N ALA A 45 8.20 6.64 -13.29
CA ALA A 45 9.46 6.01 -12.93
C ALA A 45 10.31 5.78 -14.18
N GLU A 46 11.62 5.93 -14.02
CA GLU A 46 12.57 5.49 -15.04
C GLU A 46 12.78 3.98 -14.95
N ILE A 47 13.16 3.35 -16.06
CA ILE A 47 13.43 1.92 -16.11
C ILE A 47 14.44 1.48 -15.05
N ARG A 48 15.53 2.25 -14.86
CA ARG A 48 16.52 1.97 -13.80
C ARG A 48 15.92 1.91 -12.40
N GLU A 49 14.87 2.68 -12.12
CA GLU A 49 14.23 2.71 -10.81
C GLU A 49 13.36 1.47 -10.58
N ILE A 50 12.69 0.97 -11.62
CA ILE A 50 11.91 -0.29 -11.54
C ILE A 50 12.84 -1.47 -11.22
N LEU A 51 14.05 -1.44 -11.76
CA LEU A 51 15.05 -2.51 -11.65
C LEU A 51 15.77 -2.58 -10.32
N GLU A 52 15.55 -1.60 -9.44
CA GLU A 52 15.96 -1.71 -8.04
C GLU A 52 15.17 -2.79 -7.29
N VAL A 53 14.01 -3.21 -7.82
CA VAL A 53 13.13 -4.23 -7.23
C VAL A 53 12.95 -5.43 -8.15
N HIS A 54 12.62 -5.17 -9.40
CA HIS A 54 12.15 -6.19 -10.33
C HIS A 54 13.27 -6.72 -11.20
N GLU A 55 13.22 -8.01 -11.51
CA GLU A 55 14.09 -8.64 -12.49
C GLU A 55 13.84 -8.06 -13.89
N ARG A 56 14.86 -8.13 -14.76
CA ARG A 56 14.78 -7.64 -16.15
C ARG A 56 13.61 -8.27 -16.88
N GLU A 57 13.47 -9.57 -16.72
CA GLU A 57 12.48 -10.41 -17.36
C GLU A 57 11.06 -9.99 -16.94
N HIS A 58 10.87 -9.62 -15.67
CA HIS A 58 9.59 -9.12 -15.18
C HIS A 58 9.19 -7.79 -15.82
N LEU A 59 10.12 -6.82 -15.81
CA LEU A 59 9.91 -5.54 -16.49
C LEU A 59 9.58 -5.75 -17.96
N ASP A 60 10.36 -6.57 -18.66
CA ASP A 60 10.22 -6.76 -20.10
C ASP A 60 8.87 -7.41 -20.44
N ARG A 61 8.37 -8.35 -19.62
CA ARG A 61 7.01 -8.88 -19.79
C ARG A 61 5.96 -7.78 -19.71
N ILE A 62 6.04 -6.89 -18.72
CA ILE A 62 5.06 -5.82 -18.53
C ILE A 62 5.14 -4.77 -19.64
N VAL A 63 6.36 -4.29 -19.96
CA VAL A 63 6.58 -3.27 -20.99
C VAL A 63 6.17 -3.78 -22.37
N ASN A 64 6.47 -5.03 -22.69
CA ASN A 64 6.07 -5.65 -23.97
C ASN A 64 4.66 -6.23 -23.95
N ARG A 65 3.90 -6.06 -22.85
CA ARG A 65 2.52 -6.58 -22.71
C ARG A 65 2.42 -8.09 -22.95
N ASN A 66 3.48 -8.83 -22.60
CA ASN A 66 3.59 -10.27 -22.78
C ASN A 66 3.49 -10.99 -21.43
N TYR A 67 2.30 -10.91 -20.83
CA TYR A 67 1.96 -11.62 -19.59
C TYR A 67 0.47 -11.98 -19.59
N PHE A 68 0.12 -12.95 -18.76
CA PHE A 68 -1.25 -13.33 -18.50
C PHE A 68 -1.40 -13.61 -17.01
N ASP A 69 -2.45 -13.05 -16.43
CA ASP A 69 -2.92 -13.35 -15.10
C ASP A 69 -4.45 -13.16 -15.07
N PRO A 70 -5.22 -14.02 -14.37
CA PRO A 70 -6.68 -13.98 -14.42
C PRO A 70 -7.31 -12.71 -13.83
N ASP A 71 -6.67 -12.08 -12.86
CA ASP A 71 -7.19 -10.89 -12.18
C ASP A 71 -6.42 -9.61 -12.56
N THR A 72 -5.24 -9.74 -13.19
CA THR A 72 -4.37 -8.62 -13.53
C THR A 72 -4.29 -8.44 -15.07
N PRO A 73 -5.17 -7.61 -15.66
CA PRO A 73 -5.32 -7.47 -17.11
C PRO A 73 -4.11 -6.85 -17.82
N VAL A 74 -4.01 -7.04 -19.15
CA VAL A 74 -2.96 -6.41 -19.94
C VAL A 74 -3.26 -4.91 -20.11
N ILE A 75 -2.37 -4.02 -19.64
CA ILE A 75 -2.56 -2.56 -19.69
C ILE A 75 -1.39 -1.84 -20.37
N ASP A 76 -1.53 -0.53 -20.59
CA ASP A 76 -0.41 0.30 -21.06
C ASP A 76 0.63 0.44 -19.94
N PRO A 77 1.93 0.17 -20.21
CA PRO A 77 2.98 0.24 -19.19
C PRO A 77 3.16 1.64 -18.61
N THR A 78 2.64 2.69 -19.26
CA THR A 78 2.60 4.05 -18.73
C THR A 78 1.93 4.12 -17.35
N PHE A 79 0.86 3.35 -17.11
CA PHE A 79 0.12 3.40 -15.84
C PHE A 79 0.91 2.84 -14.64
N PRO A 80 1.46 1.61 -14.69
CA PRO A 80 2.29 1.11 -13.60
C PRO A 80 3.60 1.90 -13.45
N LEU A 81 4.21 2.42 -14.53
CA LEU A 81 5.36 3.33 -14.43
C LEU A 81 5.01 4.64 -13.71
N LEU A 82 3.81 5.19 -13.92
CA LEU A 82 3.32 6.36 -13.20
C LEU A 82 3.10 6.06 -11.71
N ALA A 83 2.47 4.92 -11.38
CA ALA A 83 2.22 4.52 -10.00
C ALA A 83 3.53 4.38 -9.21
N ALA A 84 4.53 3.70 -9.78
CA ALA A 84 5.86 3.58 -9.20
C ALA A 84 6.54 4.95 -9.03
N GLY A 85 6.52 5.80 -10.06
CA GLY A 85 7.16 7.12 -10.01
C GLY A 85 6.53 8.08 -8.99
N CYS A 86 5.22 8.01 -8.79
CA CYS A 86 4.52 8.74 -7.73
C CYS A 86 4.95 8.27 -6.34
N SER A 87 5.14 6.96 -6.17
CA SER A 87 5.58 6.36 -4.90
C SER A 87 7.02 6.73 -4.56
N ILE A 88 7.93 6.73 -5.53
CA ILE A 88 9.31 7.26 -5.36
C ILE A 88 9.27 8.73 -4.97
N LYS A 89 8.42 9.53 -5.61
CA LYS A 89 8.29 10.95 -5.29
C LYS A 89 7.79 11.15 -3.86
N ALA A 90 6.78 10.40 -3.43
CA ALA A 90 6.28 10.44 -2.06
C ALA A 90 7.36 10.02 -1.05
N ALA A 91 8.12 8.96 -1.35
CA ALA A 91 9.20 8.49 -0.50
C ALA A 91 10.31 9.54 -0.26
N ARG A 92 10.58 10.43 -1.23
CA ARG A 92 11.55 11.55 -1.08
C ARG A 92 11.01 12.74 -0.30
N MET A 93 9.71 12.81 -0.05
CA MET A 93 9.08 13.91 0.67
C MET A 93 9.12 13.66 2.18
N LYS A 94 8.92 14.72 2.98
CA LYS A 94 8.84 14.57 4.44
C LYS A 94 7.59 13.81 4.88
N GLU A 95 6.45 14.14 4.27
CA GLU A 95 5.13 13.62 4.61
C GLU A 95 4.27 13.58 3.33
N ALA A 96 4.07 12.40 2.78
CA ALA A 96 3.33 12.26 1.53
C ALA A 96 2.49 10.99 1.46
N PHE A 97 1.38 11.09 0.73
CA PHE A 97 0.55 9.97 0.30
C PHE A 97 0.59 9.88 -1.22
N ALA A 98 1.11 8.77 -1.75
CA ALA A 98 1.04 8.43 -3.16
C ALA A 98 -0.35 7.84 -3.45
N LEU A 99 -1.23 8.67 -3.99
CA LEU A 99 -2.54 8.24 -4.46
C LEU A 99 -2.37 7.67 -5.88
N VAL A 100 -2.13 6.36 -5.96
CA VAL A 100 -1.70 5.70 -7.20
C VAL A 100 -2.70 4.63 -7.62
N ARG A 101 -2.66 4.31 -8.92
CA ARG A 101 -3.33 3.15 -9.51
C ARG A 101 -2.62 2.82 -10.82
N PRO A 102 -2.21 1.56 -11.07
CA PRO A 102 -2.50 0.33 -10.31
C PRO A 102 -1.82 0.23 -8.92
N PRO A 103 -2.32 -0.66 -8.01
CA PRO A 103 -1.66 -0.99 -6.74
C PRO A 103 -0.36 -1.80 -6.96
N GLY A 104 0.34 -2.17 -5.87
CA GLY A 104 1.67 -2.77 -5.98
C GLY A 104 2.04 -3.91 -5.05
N HIS A 105 1.45 -4.06 -3.86
CA HIS A 105 2.00 -4.97 -2.83
C HIS A 105 2.02 -6.47 -3.18
N HIS A 106 1.26 -6.90 -4.21
CA HIS A 106 1.27 -8.28 -4.71
C HIS A 106 2.31 -8.56 -5.80
N ALA A 107 2.97 -7.53 -6.36
CA ALA A 107 4.04 -7.74 -7.34
C ALA A 107 5.35 -8.10 -6.61
N GLY A 108 5.88 -9.29 -6.87
CA GLY A 108 7.19 -9.73 -6.36
C GLY A 108 8.32 -9.37 -7.32
N ARG A 109 9.53 -9.90 -7.08
CA ARG A 109 10.70 -9.63 -7.94
C ARG A 109 10.51 -10.09 -9.37
N ASN A 110 9.81 -11.21 -9.57
CA ASN A 110 9.59 -11.80 -10.88
C ASN A 110 8.18 -12.38 -11.10
N PHE A 111 7.17 -11.83 -10.41
CA PHE A 111 5.76 -12.17 -10.64
C PHE A 111 4.85 -10.98 -10.39
N LEU A 112 3.69 -10.98 -11.05
CA LEU A 112 2.60 -10.02 -10.90
C LEU A 112 1.33 -10.78 -10.47
N GLY A 113 0.29 -10.06 -10.08
CA GLY A 113 -1.00 -10.62 -9.68
C GLY A 113 -1.73 -9.69 -8.71
N GLY A 114 -3.00 -9.97 -8.40
CA GLY A 114 -3.78 -9.16 -7.46
C GLY A 114 -3.88 -7.70 -7.88
N PHE A 115 -4.09 -7.47 -9.18
CA PHE A 115 -4.07 -6.16 -9.84
C PHE A 115 -2.72 -5.41 -9.84
N CYS A 116 -1.65 -6.01 -9.31
CA CYS A 116 -0.37 -5.36 -9.10
C CYS A 116 0.64 -5.74 -10.20
N TYR A 117 1.22 -4.73 -10.85
CA TYR A 117 2.21 -4.91 -11.92
C TYR A 117 3.63 -4.63 -11.42
N PHE A 118 3.82 -3.55 -10.69
CA PHE A 118 5.09 -3.23 -10.03
C PHE A 118 4.83 -2.96 -8.56
N ASN A 119 5.76 -3.39 -7.70
CA ASN A 119 5.70 -3.08 -6.29
C ASN A 119 6.05 -1.61 -6.00
N ASN A 120 5.02 -0.77 -6.07
CA ASN A 120 5.10 0.68 -5.92
C ASN A 120 5.84 1.11 -4.64
N LEU A 121 5.46 0.53 -3.50
CA LEU A 121 6.06 0.83 -2.21
C LEU A 121 7.50 0.33 -2.13
N ALA A 122 7.77 -0.90 -2.55
CA ALA A 122 9.12 -1.45 -2.52
C ALA A 122 10.08 -0.64 -3.40
N ILE A 123 9.64 -0.18 -4.57
CA ILE A 123 10.44 0.68 -5.45
C ILE A 123 10.77 2.00 -4.74
N GLY A 124 9.77 2.61 -4.08
CA GLY A 124 9.99 3.80 -3.25
C GLY A 124 11.02 3.57 -2.14
N VAL A 125 10.93 2.44 -1.44
CA VAL A 125 11.88 2.05 -0.39
C VAL A 125 13.30 1.85 -0.94
N LYS A 126 13.46 1.05 -2.00
CA LYS A 126 14.77 0.76 -2.61
C LYS A 126 15.43 2.01 -3.17
N CYS A 127 14.70 2.83 -3.93
CA CYS A 127 15.27 4.02 -4.56
C CYS A 127 15.68 5.13 -3.58
N VAL A 128 15.12 5.17 -2.36
CA VAL A 128 15.32 6.30 -1.43
C VAL A 128 16.03 5.87 -0.14
N TYR A 129 15.79 4.65 0.32
CA TYR A 129 16.16 4.20 1.65
C TYR A 129 16.98 2.90 1.67
N GLU A 130 17.55 2.47 0.53
CA GLU A 130 18.28 1.20 0.39
C GLU A 130 19.21 0.83 1.56
N LYS A 131 19.99 1.81 2.04
CA LYS A 131 21.01 1.64 3.09
C LYS A 131 20.52 2.04 4.48
N LYS A 132 19.23 2.30 4.65
CA LYS A 132 18.63 2.73 5.92
C LYS A 132 17.81 1.59 6.52
N ARG A 133 17.57 1.66 7.83
CA ARG A 133 16.55 0.81 8.47
C ARG A 133 15.17 1.32 8.10
N VAL A 134 14.34 0.48 7.49
CA VAL A 134 12.98 0.83 7.06
C VAL A 134 11.99 -0.18 7.63
N ALA A 135 10.92 0.29 8.24
CA ALA A 135 9.78 -0.56 8.53
C ALA A 135 8.73 -0.38 7.44
N ILE A 136 8.14 -1.48 6.99
CA ILE A 136 7.02 -1.50 6.07
C ILE A 136 5.81 -2.01 6.84
N LEU A 137 4.77 -1.20 6.94
CA LEU A 137 3.49 -1.58 7.53
C LEU A 137 2.45 -1.72 6.43
N ASP A 138 1.93 -2.92 6.24
CA ASP A 138 0.91 -3.24 5.27
C ASP A 138 -0.45 -3.43 5.97
N LEU A 139 -1.38 -2.52 5.68
CA LEU A 139 -2.73 -2.46 6.24
C LEU A 139 -3.81 -2.94 5.27
N ASP A 140 -3.41 -3.37 4.07
CA ASP A 140 -4.32 -4.01 3.12
C ASP A 140 -4.84 -5.34 3.68
N ALA A 141 -6.10 -5.67 3.37
CA ALA A 141 -6.72 -6.90 3.84
C ALA A 141 -6.10 -8.16 3.22
N HIS A 142 -5.41 -8.02 2.08
CA HIS A 142 -4.70 -9.12 1.43
C HIS A 142 -3.23 -9.12 1.86
N HIS A 143 -2.64 -10.31 1.96
CA HIS A 143 -1.22 -10.40 2.27
C HIS A 143 -0.38 -9.84 1.11
N GLY A 144 0.44 -8.83 1.37
CA GLY A 144 1.40 -8.25 0.43
C GLY A 144 2.59 -9.18 0.14
N ASN A 145 2.29 -10.35 -0.44
CA ASN A 145 3.24 -11.39 -0.80
C ASN A 145 4.37 -10.92 -1.71
N GLY A 146 4.11 -9.93 -2.57
CA GLY A 146 5.14 -9.33 -3.41
C GLY A 146 6.14 -8.53 -2.59
N THR A 147 5.64 -7.72 -1.64
CA THR A 147 6.50 -6.97 -0.72
C THR A 147 7.31 -7.91 0.17
N GLN A 148 6.69 -8.97 0.68
CA GLN A 148 7.41 -10.03 1.40
C GLN A 148 8.51 -10.65 0.54
N ASP A 149 8.21 -11.08 -0.70
CA ASP A 149 9.21 -11.66 -1.61
C ASP A 149 10.42 -10.73 -1.82
N VAL A 150 10.18 -9.42 -1.99
CA VAL A 150 11.24 -8.44 -2.24
C VAL A 150 12.16 -8.24 -1.03
N PHE A 151 11.63 -8.29 0.19
CA PHE A 151 12.37 -7.91 1.41
C PHE A 151 12.73 -9.06 2.35
N LEU A 152 12.26 -10.28 2.08
CA LEU A 152 12.59 -11.45 2.90
C LEU A 152 14.12 -11.62 3.04
N GLY A 153 14.56 -11.84 4.28
CA GLY A 153 15.97 -12.00 4.65
C GLY A 153 16.78 -10.70 4.73
N ARG A 154 16.19 -9.53 4.47
CA ARG A 154 16.91 -8.23 4.54
C ARG A 154 16.90 -7.67 5.96
N SER A 155 18.04 -7.72 6.63
CA SER A 155 18.20 -7.29 8.03
C SER A 155 17.93 -5.80 8.28
N ASN A 156 18.02 -4.94 7.26
CA ASN A 156 17.71 -3.52 7.38
C ASN A 156 16.24 -3.20 7.06
N VAL A 157 15.39 -4.19 6.80
CA VAL A 157 13.96 -3.97 6.55
C VAL A 157 13.13 -4.86 7.47
N LEU A 158 12.14 -4.30 8.13
CA LEU A 158 11.10 -5.05 8.83
C LEU A 158 9.81 -4.95 8.02
N TYR A 159 9.28 -6.07 7.52
CA TYR A 159 7.96 -6.11 6.90
C TYR A 159 6.93 -6.58 7.91
N VAL A 160 5.83 -5.86 8.04
CA VAL A 160 4.74 -6.15 8.97
C VAL A 160 3.42 -6.07 8.24
N SER A 161 2.65 -7.16 8.23
CA SER A 161 1.37 -7.22 7.51
C SER A 161 0.25 -7.71 8.41
N LEU A 162 -0.89 -7.01 8.36
CA LEU A 162 -2.15 -7.43 9.00
C LEU A 162 -3.19 -7.70 7.92
N HIS A 163 -3.40 -8.98 7.61
CA HIS A 163 -4.25 -9.40 6.50
C HIS A 163 -5.21 -10.49 6.93
N GLN A 164 -6.28 -10.68 6.18
CA GLN A 164 -7.16 -11.82 6.33
C GLN A 164 -6.46 -13.11 5.90
N TYR A 165 -6.65 -14.18 6.66
CA TYR A 165 -6.29 -15.53 6.25
C TYR A 165 -7.35 -16.54 6.72
N PRO A 166 -7.83 -17.44 5.84
CA PRO A 166 -7.51 -17.56 4.42
C PRO A 166 -8.16 -16.46 3.56
N LEU A 167 -7.42 -15.93 2.58
CA LEU A 167 -7.85 -15.02 1.52
C LEU A 167 -6.77 -15.03 0.42
N PHE A 168 -7.05 -14.53 -0.79
CA PHE A 168 -6.01 -14.28 -1.79
C PHE A 168 -4.83 -13.51 -1.14
N PRO A 169 -3.57 -13.87 -1.41
CA PRO A 169 -3.07 -14.89 -2.35
C PRO A 169 -2.80 -16.26 -1.68
N MET A 170 -3.48 -16.60 -0.58
CA MET A 170 -3.32 -17.83 0.19
C MET A 170 -1.92 -18.02 0.81
N THR A 171 -1.27 -16.90 1.14
CA THR A 171 0.05 -16.87 1.82
C THR A 171 -0.02 -15.98 3.07
N GLY A 172 1.10 -15.80 3.78
CA GLY A 172 1.14 -14.96 4.99
C GLY A 172 0.61 -15.63 6.27
N LYS A 173 0.33 -16.94 6.24
CA LYS A 173 -0.14 -17.67 7.43
C LYS A 173 0.85 -17.62 8.60
N GLU A 174 2.14 -17.58 8.32
CA GLU A 174 3.21 -17.64 9.31
C GLU A 174 4.23 -16.53 9.05
N SER A 175 4.87 -16.06 10.11
CA SER A 175 5.98 -15.11 10.02
C SER A 175 7.26 -15.85 9.63
N ILE A 176 8.10 -15.23 8.81
CA ILE A 176 9.38 -15.80 8.36
C ILE A 176 10.44 -14.69 8.42
N ASP A 177 11.53 -14.93 9.14
CA ASP A 177 12.63 -13.98 9.34
C ASP A 177 12.16 -12.56 9.74
N ASN A 178 12.45 -11.56 8.91
CA ASN A 178 12.11 -10.15 9.09
C ASN A 178 10.70 -9.78 8.60
N CYS A 179 9.89 -10.77 8.21
CA CYS A 179 8.52 -10.60 7.72
C CYS A 179 7.54 -11.11 8.78
N LEU A 180 6.97 -10.17 9.54
CA LEU A 180 6.01 -10.43 10.60
C LEU A 180 4.58 -10.40 10.05
N ASN A 181 3.99 -11.57 9.94
CA ASN A 181 2.64 -11.76 9.44
C ASN A 181 1.66 -11.96 10.60
N TYR A 182 0.62 -11.14 10.62
CA TYR A 182 -0.48 -11.20 11.56
C TYR A 182 -1.77 -11.62 10.83
N PRO A 183 -1.95 -12.92 10.54
CA PRO A 183 -3.17 -13.41 9.90
C PRO A 183 -4.38 -13.21 10.81
N LEU A 184 -5.46 -12.69 10.23
CA LEU A 184 -6.72 -12.44 10.91
C LEU A 184 -7.82 -13.33 10.30
N PRO A 185 -8.63 -14.03 11.11
CA PRO A 185 -9.71 -14.82 10.56
C PRO A 185 -10.80 -13.93 9.92
N PRO A 186 -11.55 -14.45 8.93
CA PRO A 186 -12.77 -13.82 8.43
C PRO A 186 -13.70 -13.38 9.58
N GLY A 187 -14.38 -12.25 9.42
CA GLY A 187 -15.26 -11.70 10.45
C GLY A 187 -14.55 -10.89 11.55
N THR A 188 -13.21 -10.76 11.51
CA THR A 188 -12.46 -9.96 12.48
C THR A 188 -12.96 -8.52 12.51
N ASN A 189 -13.41 -8.08 13.68
CA ASN A 189 -13.91 -6.73 13.90
C ASN A 189 -12.81 -5.73 14.26
N GLY A 190 -13.13 -4.44 14.24
CA GLY A 190 -12.19 -3.36 14.55
C GLY A 190 -11.53 -3.46 15.93
N LYS A 191 -12.21 -3.99 16.96
CA LYS A 191 -11.60 -4.16 18.30
C LYS A 191 -10.43 -5.15 18.24
N THR A 192 -10.64 -6.31 17.62
CA THR A 192 -9.59 -7.33 17.47
C THR A 192 -8.48 -6.81 16.54
N TYR A 193 -8.83 -6.22 15.39
CA TYR A 193 -7.85 -5.65 14.47
C TYR A 193 -6.96 -4.61 15.15
N LEU A 194 -7.55 -3.63 15.85
CA LEU A 194 -6.80 -2.59 16.55
C LEU A 194 -5.92 -3.15 17.68
N LYS A 195 -6.32 -4.24 18.34
CA LYS A 195 -5.47 -4.93 19.33
C LYS A 195 -4.26 -5.56 18.65
N THR A 196 -4.45 -6.18 17.49
CA THR A 196 -3.37 -6.76 16.69
C THR A 196 -2.45 -5.67 16.14
N LEU A 197 -2.99 -4.58 15.61
CA LEU A 197 -2.21 -3.44 15.12
C LEU A 197 -1.31 -2.87 16.22
N ARG A 198 -1.81 -2.74 17.45
CA ARG A 198 -0.98 -2.29 18.58
C ARG A 198 0.21 -3.21 18.86
N LYS A 199 0.06 -4.53 18.69
CA LYS A 199 1.19 -5.45 18.81
C LYS A 199 2.18 -5.26 17.68
N ALA A 200 1.66 -5.13 16.45
CA ALA A 200 2.46 -4.94 15.25
C ALA A 200 3.30 -3.65 15.30
N VAL A 201 2.70 -2.53 15.72
CA VAL A 201 3.44 -1.26 15.86
C VAL A 201 4.49 -1.30 16.96
N ASN A 202 4.30 -2.08 18.04
CA ASN A 202 5.33 -2.25 19.07
C ASN A 202 6.58 -2.94 18.51
N GLU A 203 6.43 -3.89 17.57
CA GLU A 203 7.59 -4.50 16.91
C GLU A 203 8.30 -3.50 15.99
N ILE A 204 7.55 -2.62 15.32
CA ILE A 204 8.12 -1.52 14.53
C ILE A 204 8.87 -0.53 15.41
N GLU A 205 8.32 -0.15 16.55
CA GLU A 205 8.94 0.75 17.51
C GLU A 205 10.28 0.19 18.00
N ARG A 206 10.33 -1.10 18.37
CA ARG A 206 11.55 -1.80 18.77
C ARG A 206 12.60 -1.86 17.67
N PHE A 207 12.17 -2.02 16.42
CA PHE A 207 13.07 -2.03 15.27
C PHE A 207 13.70 -0.65 15.00
N HIS A 208 13.07 0.42 15.51
CA HIS A 208 13.57 1.79 15.48
C HIS A 208 14.04 2.24 14.07
N PRO A 209 13.12 2.25 13.09
CA PRO A 209 13.41 2.56 11.70
C PRO A 209 13.71 4.05 11.49
N HIS A 210 14.50 4.36 10.45
CA HIS A 210 14.69 5.73 9.98
C HIS A 210 13.49 6.21 9.12
N ALA A 211 12.76 5.27 8.53
CA ALA A 211 11.57 5.55 7.76
C ALA A 211 10.50 4.46 7.94
N LEU A 212 9.24 4.88 8.00
CA LEU A 212 8.06 4.02 7.94
C LEU A 212 7.39 4.16 6.57
N ALA A 213 7.34 3.08 5.80
CA ALA A 213 6.59 3.00 4.55
C ALA A 213 5.27 2.27 4.82
N ILE A 214 4.14 2.82 4.36
CA ILE A 214 2.81 2.25 4.64
C ILE A 214 2.12 1.86 3.32
N SER A 215 1.88 0.56 3.13
CA SER A 215 0.93 0.05 2.12
C SER A 215 -0.47 0.22 2.70
N LEU A 216 -1.20 1.19 2.17
CA LEU A 216 -2.46 1.67 2.72
C LEU A 216 -3.63 1.18 1.85
N GLY A 217 -4.11 -0.03 2.16
CA GLY A 217 -5.38 -0.55 1.67
C GLY A 217 -6.56 -0.18 2.57
N PHE A 218 -7.76 -0.17 2.01
CA PHE A 218 -9.01 0.14 2.72
C PHE A 218 -10.05 -0.99 2.65
N ASP A 219 -9.66 -2.14 2.13
CA ASP A 219 -10.50 -3.33 1.92
C ASP A 219 -10.74 -4.16 3.18
N ALA A 220 -10.16 -3.78 4.32
CA ALA A 220 -10.54 -4.33 5.62
C ALA A 220 -11.93 -3.84 6.11
N TYR A 221 -12.56 -2.91 5.37
CA TYR A 221 -13.86 -2.34 5.69
C TYR A 221 -14.98 -3.37 5.56
N ALA A 222 -15.93 -3.35 6.49
CA ALA A 222 -17.04 -4.30 6.55
C ALA A 222 -17.94 -4.32 5.31
N GLY A 223 -17.96 -3.22 4.56
CA GLY A 223 -18.71 -3.07 3.30
C GLY A 223 -17.81 -3.13 2.06
N ASP A 224 -16.62 -3.72 2.18
CA ASP A 224 -15.80 -4.10 1.03
C ASP A 224 -16.27 -5.44 0.45
N SER A 225 -16.03 -5.67 -0.83
CA SER A 225 -16.45 -6.89 -1.53
C SER A 225 -15.35 -7.94 -1.66
N LEU A 226 -14.09 -7.59 -1.37
CA LEU A 226 -12.94 -8.47 -1.60
C LEU A 226 -12.30 -9.00 -0.30
N SER A 227 -12.82 -8.63 0.87
CA SER A 227 -12.45 -9.28 2.14
C SER A 227 -13.67 -9.50 3.04
N ASP A 228 -13.50 -10.33 4.08
CA ASP A 228 -14.52 -10.60 5.11
C ASP A 228 -14.18 -9.95 6.46
N LEU A 229 -13.20 -9.05 6.50
CA LEU A 229 -12.93 -8.23 7.68
C LEU A 229 -14.09 -7.26 7.92
N ARG A 230 -14.31 -6.90 9.19
CA ARG A 230 -15.53 -6.17 9.61
C ARG A 230 -15.21 -4.84 10.28
N LEU A 231 -14.17 -4.14 9.82
CA LEU A 231 -13.86 -2.80 10.34
C LEU A 231 -14.95 -1.82 9.94
N GLN A 232 -15.35 -0.98 10.89
CA GLN A 232 -16.27 0.11 10.64
C GLN A 232 -15.48 1.38 10.32
N ILE A 233 -16.14 2.40 9.76
CA ILE A 233 -15.48 3.67 9.39
C ILE A 233 -14.72 4.30 10.56
N ARG A 234 -15.34 4.33 11.74
CA ARG A 234 -14.70 4.82 12.98
C ARG A 234 -13.42 4.08 13.34
N ASP A 235 -13.25 2.84 12.89
CA ASP A 235 -12.05 2.07 13.17
C ASP A 235 -10.89 2.56 12.30
N PHE A 236 -11.13 3.08 11.09
CA PHE A 236 -10.09 3.69 10.26
C PHE A 236 -9.51 4.96 10.88
N TYR A 237 -10.33 5.78 11.54
CA TYR A 237 -9.85 6.89 12.37
C TYR A 237 -8.88 6.38 13.45
N ARG A 238 -9.26 5.31 14.16
CA ARG A 238 -8.42 4.72 15.21
C ARG A 238 -7.15 4.06 14.67
N LEU A 239 -7.19 3.48 13.47
CA LEU A 239 -5.99 3.00 12.77
C LEU A 239 -5.04 4.18 12.54
N GLY A 240 -5.57 5.29 12.02
CA GLY A 240 -4.85 6.54 11.85
C GLY A 240 -4.18 6.99 13.15
N GLU A 241 -4.92 7.04 14.26
CA GLU A 241 -4.36 7.41 15.58
C GLU A 241 -3.22 6.49 16.02
N VAL A 242 -3.33 5.18 15.82
CA VAL A 242 -2.27 4.25 16.22
C VAL A 242 -1.01 4.47 15.37
N VAL A 243 -1.16 4.61 14.05
CA VAL A 243 -0.02 4.83 13.14
C VAL A 243 0.60 6.21 13.34
N GLY A 244 -0.21 7.25 13.57
CA GLY A 244 0.28 8.60 13.85
C GLY A 244 1.02 8.68 15.19
N GLY A 245 0.52 7.98 16.21
CA GLY A 245 1.22 7.84 17.50
C GLY A 245 2.59 7.18 17.34
N LEU A 246 2.67 6.09 16.57
CA LEU A 246 3.93 5.42 16.26
C LEU A 246 4.94 6.36 15.56
N VAL A 247 4.50 7.07 14.53
CA VAL A 247 5.35 8.02 13.80
C VAL A 247 5.90 9.10 14.71
N LYS A 248 5.06 9.66 15.59
CA LYS A 248 5.46 10.66 16.58
C LYS A 248 6.46 10.11 17.60
N GLU A 249 6.25 8.89 18.09
CA GLU A 249 7.13 8.27 19.09
C GLU A 249 8.52 7.97 18.51
N ILE A 250 8.60 7.44 17.29
CA ILE A 250 9.88 7.12 16.64
C ILE A 250 10.57 8.37 16.07
N ASP A 251 9.81 9.42 15.72
CA ASP A 251 10.28 10.60 14.99
C ASP A 251 11.00 10.23 13.67
N CYS A 252 10.34 9.41 12.85
CA CYS A 252 10.88 8.92 11.58
C CYS A 252 10.26 9.60 10.34
N ARG A 253 10.92 9.46 9.19
CA ARG A 253 10.30 9.80 7.89
C ARG A 253 9.16 8.84 7.59
N TYR A 254 8.14 9.28 6.88
CA TYR A 254 7.07 8.39 6.49
C TYR A 254 6.43 8.74 5.16
N PHE A 255 5.90 7.73 4.48
CA PHE A 255 5.08 7.90 3.30
C PHE A 255 4.07 6.77 3.17
N PHE A 256 2.93 7.09 2.57
CA PHE A 256 1.84 6.17 2.30
C PHE A 256 1.76 5.88 0.81
N VAL A 257 1.38 4.67 0.43
CA VAL A 257 1.06 4.29 -0.95
C VAL A 257 -0.31 3.62 -0.94
N LEU A 258 -1.23 4.06 -1.80
CA LEU A 258 -2.54 3.43 -1.92
C LEU A 258 -2.40 2.01 -2.49
N GLU A 259 -3.10 1.05 -1.88
CA GLU A 259 -3.26 -0.33 -2.37
C GLU A 259 -4.74 -0.64 -2.71
N GLY A 260 -5.36 -1.60 -2.00
CA GLY A 260 -6.73 -2.06 -2.14
C GLY A 260 -7.79 -1.19 -1.46
N GLY A 261 -9.01 -1.71 -1.40
CA GLY A 261 -10.22 -1.02 -0.95
C GLY A 261 -11.16 -0.68 -2.10
N TYR A 262 -12.32 -1.29 -2.15
CA TYR A 262 -13.20 -1.37 -3.33
C TYR A 262 -14.63 -0.87 -3.03
N SER A 263 -14.89 -0.47 -1.79
CA SER A 263 -16.14 0.16 -1.38
C SER A 263 -16.32 1.58 -1.93
N GLU A 264 -17.57 1.95 -2.23
CA GLU A 264 -17.98 3.33 -2.57
C GLU A 264 -17.70 4.35 -1.45
N ARG A 265 -17.42 3.88 -0.23
CA ARG A 265 -17.06 4.73 0.92
C ARG A 265 -15.55 4.97 1.06
N ILE A 266 -14.72 4.47 0.15
CA ILE A 266 -13.24 4.56 0.25
C ILE A 266 -12.71 5.97 0.51
N GLY A 267 -13.34 7.01 -0.06
CA GLY A 267 -12.96 8.40 0.21
C GLY A 267 -13.16 8.81 1.67
N GLU A 268 -14.26 8.38 2.29
CA GLU A 268 -14.55 8.59 3.71
C GLU A 268 -13.58 7.81 4.59
N LEU A 269 -13.28 6.55 4.24
CA LEU A 269 -12.32 5.71 4.97
C LEU A 269 -10.92 6.36 4.99
N ALA A 270 -10.46 6.84 3.83
CA ALA A 270 -9.18 7.51 3.69
C ALA A 270 -9.13 8.82 4.49
N LEU A 271 -10.21 9.63 4.44
CA LEU A 271 -10.30 10.86 5.21
C LEU A 271 -10.25 10.60 6.72
N GLU A 272 -11.02 9.62 7.20
CA GLU A 272 -11.04 9.28 8.63
C GLU A 272 -9.68 8.75 9.10
N PHE A 273 -9.02 7.89 8.32
CA PHE A 273 -7.65 7.47 8.59
C PHE A 273 -6.71 8.66 8.74
N PHE A 274 -6.69 9.59 7.76
CA PHE A 274 -5.78 10.72 7.83
C PHE A 274 -6.13 11.73 8.93
N ARG A 275 -7.41 11.91 9.28
CA ARG A 275 -7.82 12.70 10.45
C ARG A 275 -7.27 12.11 11.75
N GLY A 276 -7.42 10.80 11.95
CA GLY A 276 -6.87 10.12 13.11
C GLY A 276 -5.35 10.22 13.17
N PHE A 277 -4.68 10.06 12.03
CA PHE A 277 -3.23 10.18 11.90
C PHE A 277 -2.73 11.59 12.27
N GLN A 278 -3.31 12.62 11.67
CA GLN A 278 -2.94 14.02 11.89
C GLN A 278 -3.27 14.53 13.30
N MET A 279 -4.16 13.86 14.03
CA MET A 279 -4.43 14.17 15.42
C MET A 279 -3.30 13.78 16.38
N LYS A 280 -2.34 12.96 15.92
CA LYS A 280 -1.19 12.56 16.74
C LYS A 280 0.12 13.24 16.33
N VAL A 281 0.32 13.47 15.03
CA VAL A 281 1.58 13.98 14.45
C VAL A 281 1.64 15.50 14.47
#